data_AF-A0A432Z497-F1
#
_entry.id   AF-A0A432Z497-F1
#
_cell.length_a   1.000
_cell.length_b   1.000
_cell.length_c   1.000
_cell.angle_alpha   90.00
_cell.angle_beta   90.00
_cell.angle_gamma   90.00
#
_symmetry.space_group_name_H-M   'P 1'
#
loop_
_entity.id
_entity.type
_entity.pdbx_description
1 polymer ?
#
loop_
_entity_poly.entity_id
_entity_poly.type
_entity_poly.pdbx_seq_one_letter_code
_entity_poly.pdbx_strand_id
1 'polypeptide(L)'
;MSILKYTALALAVGASVSMTTPAQAQSRTYVVEGTVNESTFDWESGDDLWLIDNIEDIVGFRMIVTYDDSLMFYDTDSYWDEEESIFYEDSDAAGMAFTALRFEFLDSDGNVVEQSQIPMVPDVQTPVIDEFDFEFNQDLDLEEGGEVYDEDLDVEFDFVENGTLDWWPCEPVSPMQPCTFHALDFDIDTDRGDAPLFTHDGTRLEPVTYLGTANFEGNFYYWQEVNYGEGYDYAEIDLYFDIHSIYFDADLDGVADELDSCDASVTGGTVTFGEYDSGVENVMASNGCTVMDSYLACDAGGQSMYGGPTYCEMQVAYSLYRDGTVDYSDVRTLRTALYNAYRSGAMR
;
A
#
# COMPACT_ATOMS: atom_id res chain seq x y z
N MET A 1 -53.93 -48.74 39.26
CA MET A 1 -52.65 -49.48 39.26
C MET A 1 -52.01 -49.24 37.91
N SER A 2 -50.83 -48.59 37.91
CA SER A 2 -49.96 -48.23 36.79
C SER A 2 -50.48 -47.26 35.70
N ILE A 3 -50.11 -45.98 35.82
CA ILE A 3 -50.09 -45.01 34.72
C ILE A 3 -48.64 -45.00 34.20
N LEU A 4 -48.42 -45.54 32.99
CA LEU A 4 -47.14 -45.44 32.29
C LEU A 4 -46.90 -43.99 31.88
N LYS A 5 -45.88 -43.36 32.46
CA LYS A 5 -45.25 -42.15 31.92
C LYS A 5 -44.22 -42.59 30.88
N TYR A 6 -44.48 -42.35 29.61
CA TYR A 6 -43.43 -42.42 28.57
C TYR A 6 -42.69 -41.08 28.55
N THR A 7 -41.48 -41.10 29.07
CA THR A 7 -40.50 -40.03 28.96
C THR A 7 -39.94 -40.04 27.54
N ALA A 8 -40.32 -39.05 26.73
CA ALA A 8 -39.65 -38.79 25.46
C ALA A 8 -38.29 -38.14 25.75
N LEU A 9 -37.23 -38.93 25.65
CA LEU A 9 -35.84 -38.48 25.72
C LEU A 9 -35.47 -37.90 24.34
N ALA A 10 -35.60 -36.58 24.17
CA ALA A 10 -35.05 -35.89 23.02
C ALA A 10 -33.54 -35.72 23.25
N LEU A 11 -32.73 -36.58 22.64
CA LEU A 11 -31.30 -36.32 22.45
C LEU A 11 -31.18 -35.22 21.39
N ALA A 12 -30.94 -33.98 21.83
CA ALA A 12 -30.41 -32.94 20.97
C ALA A 12 -28.90 -33.19 20.81
N VAL A 13 -28.51 -33.81 19.70
CA VAL A 13 -27.12 -33.80 19.24
C VAL A 13 -26.86 -32.40 18.70
N GLY A 14 -26.28 -31.54 19.53
CA GLY A 14 -25.73 -30.26 19.10
C GLY A 14 -24.50 -30.52 18.25
N ALA A 15 -24.70 -30.71 16.95
CA ALA A 15 -23.63 -30.52 15.98
C ALA A 15 -23.31 -29.02 16.00
N SER A 16 -22.30 -28.64 16.78
CA SER A 16 -21.61 -27.37 16.61
C SER A 16 -20.96 -27.42 15.24
N VAL A 17 -21.69 -26.94 14.22
CA VAL A 17 -21.09 -26.54 12.95
C VAL A 17 -20.27 -25.32 13.32
N SER A 18 -18.98 -25.51 13.60
CA SER A 18 -18.02 -24.42 13.53
C SER A 18 -18.08 -23.93 12.09
N MET A 19 -18.86 -22.87 11.86
CA MET A 19 -18.73 -22.09 10.66
C MET A 19 -17.33 -21.49 10.76
N THR A 20 -16.36 -22.14 10.13
CA THR A 20 -15.11 -21.48 9.79
C THR A 20 -15.54 -20.34 8.89
N THR A 21 -15.56 -19.13 9.44
CA THR A 21 -15.59 -17.92 8.63
C THR A 21 -14.53 -18.14 7.55
N PRO A 22 -14.85 -18.00 6.25
CA PRO A 22 -13.80 -18.01 5.25
C PRO A 22 -12.72 -17.06 5.75
N ALA A 23 -11.48 -17.53 5.80
CA ALA A 23 -10.36 -16.65 6.09
C ALA A 23 -10.53 -15.49 5.10
N GLN A 24 -10.83 -14.29 5.61
CA GLN A 24 -10.79 -13.13 4.74
C GLN A 24 -9.36 -13.09 4.22
N ALA A 25 -9.23 -12.96 2.90
CA ALA A 25 -7.97 -12.56 2.27
C ALA A 25 -7.33 -11.49 3.16
N GLN A 26 -6.16 -11.79 3.69
CA GLN A 26 -5.43 -10.86 4.53
C GLN A 26 -4.72 -9.92 3.57
N SER A 27 -5.44 -8.89 3.13
CA SER A 27 -4.83 -7.78 2.43
C SER A 27 -3.81 -7.15 3.38
N ARG A 28 -2.57 -7.02 2.94
CA ARG A 28 -1.51 -6.28 3.61
C ARG A 28 -1.11 -5.12 2.72
N THR A 29 -0.70 -4.03 3.33
CA THR A 29 -0.12 -2.90 2.61
C THR A 29 1.22 -2.56 3.22
N TYR A 30 2.24 -2.43 2.38
CA TYR A 30 3.50 -1.84 2.80
C TYR A 30 3.79 -0.57 2.00
N VAL A 31 4.54 0.32 2.65
CA VAL A 31 4.91 1.63 2.14
C VAL A 31 6.43 1.70 2.12
N VAL A 32 7.00 2.11 0.99
CA VAL A 32 8.42 2.42 0.81
C VAL A 32 8.54 3.91 0.56
N GLU A 33 9.36 4.60 1.35
CA GLU A 33 9.63 6.03 1.17
C GLU A 33 11.12 6.29 1.05
N GLY A 34 11.47 7.24 0.20
CA GLY A 34 12.85 7.62 -0.02
C GLY A 34 13.03 9.01 -0.62
N THR A 35 14.29 9.41 -0.76
CA THR A 35 14.69 10.69 -1.38
C THR A 35 15.25 10.46 -2.77
N VAL A 36 14.88 11.33 -3.72
CA VAL A 36 15.45 11.31 -5.08
C VAL A 36 16.79 12.03 -5.07
N ASN A 37 17.86 11.31 -5.42
CA ASN A 37 19.23 11.80 -5.39
C ASN A 37 19.72 12.29 -6.74
N GLU A 38 19.42 11.51 -7.77
CA GLU A 38 19.83 11.75 -9.13
C GLU A 38 18.69 11.35 -10.06
N SER A 39 18.54 12.10 -11.14
CA SER A 39 17.59 11.81 -12.21
C SER A 39 18.33 11.90 -13.53
N THR A 40 18.35 10.81 -14.29
CA THR A 40 18.80 10.78 -15.67
C THR A 40 17.60 10.75 -16.60
N PHE A 41 17.76 11.42 -17.74
CA PHE A 41 16.71 11.51 -18.75
C PHE A 41 17.36 11.36 -20.12
N ASP A 42 17.07 10.25 -20.80
CA ASP A 42 17.46 10.04 -22.19
C ASP A 42 16.23 10.08 -23.10
N TRP A 43 16.36 10.79 -24.22
CA TRP A 43 15.28 10.94 -25.19
C TRP A 43 15.82 10.99 -26.61
N GLU A 44 15.31 10.09 -27.44
CA GLU A 44 15.51 10.17 -28.89
C GLU A 44 14.22 10.65 -29.58
N SER A 45 14.17 11.98 -29.76
CA SER A 45 13.35 12.74 -30.72
C SER A 45 11.87 12.35 -30.90
N GLY A 46 10.98 12.99 -30.15
CA GLY A 46 9.53 13.10 -30.44
C GLY A 46 8.88 14.13 -29.52
N ASP A 47 7.94 14.95 -30.03
CA ASP A 47 7.19 15.94 -29.21
C ASP A 47 6.04 15.28 -28.39
N ASP A 48 5.85 13.95 -28.51
CA ASP A 48 4.65 13.23 -28.04
C ASP A 48 4.91 12.21 -26.91
N LEU A 49 6.10 12.19 -26.30
CA LEU A 49 6.43 11.27 -25.20
C LEU A 49 5.92 11.77 -23.84
N TRP A 50 5.67 10.84 -22.91
CA TRP A 50 5.27 11.14 -21.55
C TRP A 50 6.48 11.65 -20.76
N LEU A 51 6.37 12.84 -20.22
CA LEU A 51 7.39 13.45 -19.37
C LEU A 51 6.89 13.50 -17.93
N ILE A 52 7.82 13.38 -16.98
CA ILE A 52 7.57 13.77 -15.60
C ILE A 52 7.36 15.28 -15.56
N ASP A 53 6.21 15.68 -15.03
CA ASP A 53 5.88 17.07 -14.78
C ASP A 53 6.60 17.57 -13.53
N ASN A 54 7.20 18.77 -13.65
CA ASN A 54 7.88 19.47 -12.55
C ASN A 54 8.94 18.60 -11.85
N ILE A 55 9.76 17.88 -12.63
CA ILE A 55 10.82 17.01 -12.09
C ILE A 55 11.75 17.73 -11.12
N GLU A 56 11.96 19.04 -11.31
CA GLU A 56 12.76 19.88 -10.42
C GLU A 56 12.17 20.08 -9.01
N ASP A 57 10.86 19.87 -8.86
CA ASP A 57 10.15 19.97 -7.58
C ASP A 57 10.13 18.63 -6.84
N ILE A 58 10.50 17.53 -7.51
CA ILE A 58 10.56 16.18 -6.93
C ILE A 58 11.83 16.04 -6.11
N VAL A 59 11.68 15.73 -4.83
CA VAL A 59 12.81 15.46 -3.92
C VAL A 59 12.68 14.14 -3.18
N GLY A 60 11.52 13.51 -3.25
CA GLY A 60 11.28 12.19 -2.67
C GLY A 60 10.23 11.42 -3.42
N PHE A 61 10.01 10.20 -2.96
CA PHE A 61 8.98 9.31 -3.48
C PHE A 61 8.33 8.52 -2.35
N ARG A 62 7.13 8.00 -2.64
CA ARG A 62 6.43 7.02 -1.82
C ARG A 62 5.82 5.97 -2.74
N MET A 63 6.22 4.72 -2.57
CA MET A 63 5.59 3.56 -3.18
C MET A 63 4.70 2.86 -2.15
N ILE A 64 3.47 2.54 -2.53
CA ILE A 64 2.46 1.92 -1.67
C ILE A 64 1.94 0.69 -2.37
N VAL A 65 2.12 -0.45 -1.74
CA VAL A 65 1.88 -1.74 -2.36
C VAL A 65 0.92 -2.54 -1.50
N THR A 66 -0.27 -2.85 -2.04
CA THR A 66 -1.28 -3.65 -1.36
C THR A 66 -1.40 -5.01 -2.01
N TYR A 67 -1.29 -6.07 -1.23
CA TYR A 67 -1.28 -7.45 -1.70
C TYR A 67 -2.11 -8.39 -0.80
N ASP A 68 -2.65 -9.46 -1.36
CA ASP A 68 -3.26 -10.59 -0.68
C ASP A 68 -2.16 -11.56 -0.23
N ASP A 69 -1.86 -11.51 1.06
CA ASP A 69 -0.84 -12.34 1.72
C ASP A 69 -1.13 -13.85 1.65
N SER A 70 -2.34 -14.27 1.26
CA SER A 70 -2.65 -15.68 1.04
C SER A 70 -2.23 -16.20 -0.33
N LEU A 71 -1.90 -15.29 -1.26
CA LEU A 71 -1.47 -15.58 -2.63
C LEU A 71 0.04 -15.42 -2.81
N MET A 72 0.73 -14.77 -1.87
CA MET A 72 2.20 -14.75 -1.81
C MET A 72 2.72 -16.13 -1.37
N PHE A 73 3.60 -16.74 -2.15
CA PHE A 73 4.28 -17.99 -1.79
C PHE A 73 5.77 -17.93 -2.11
N TYR A 74 6.53 -18.75 -1.39
CA TYR A 74 7.96 -18.96 -1.59
C TYR A 74 8.11 -20.16 -2.55
N ASP A 75 8.59 -19.93 -3.77
CA ASP A 75 9.02 -21.02 -4.66
C ASP A 75 10.51 -21.33 -4.43
N THR A 76 10.89 -22.59 -4.56
CA THR A 76 12.29 -23.06 -4.47
C THR A 76 12.67 -23.93 -5.66
N ASP A 77 11.71 -24.24 -6.54
CA ASP A 77 11.88 -25.17 -7.65
C ASP A 77 12.07 -24.42 -8.98
N SER A 78 12.81 -23.29 -8.96
CA SER A 78 13.27 -22.63 -10.19
C SER A 78 14.05 -23.63 -11.03
N TYR A 79 13.55 -23.87 -12.25
CA TYR A 79 14.01 -25.00 -13.07
C TYR A 79 15.36 -24.74 -13.76
N TRP A 80 15.92 -23.54 -13.60
CA TRP A 80 17.04 -23.07 -14.40
C TRP A 80 18.36 -22.88 -13.65
N ASP A 81 18.38 -22.60 -12.34
CA ASP A 81 19.62 -22.48 -11.56
C ASP A 81 19.47 -23.03 -10.12
N GLU A 82 20.58 -23.40 -9.46
CA GLU A 82 20.62 -23.94 -8.09
C GLU A 82 20.37 -22.85 -7.02
N GLU A 83 19.80 -21.72 -7.41
CA GLU A 83 19.62 -20.51 -6.64
C GLU A 83 18.22 -20.49 -5.98
N GLU A 84 18.16 -20.04 -4.72
CA GLU A 84 16.90 -19.92 -3.97
C GLU A 84 16.19 -18.61 -4.35
N SER A 85 15.64 -18.54 -5.55
CA SER A 85 14.86 -17.38 -6.00
C SER A 85 13.41 -17.47 -5.55
N ILE A 86 12.83 -16.36 -5.09
CA ILE A 86 11.42 -16.28 -4.73
C ILE A 86 10.65 -15.75 -5.92
N PHE A 87 10.03 -16.67 -6.66
CA PHE A 87 9.21 -16.33 -7.81
C PHE A 87 7.74 -16.12 -7.44
N TYR A 88 7.17 -15.02 -7.93
CA TYR A 88 5.75 -14.89 -8.15
C TYR A 88 5.50 -14.53 -9.62
N GLU A 89 5.21 -15.55 -10.44
CA GLU A 89 4.79 -15.38 -11.84
C GLU A 89 3.28 -15.64 -11.89
N ASP A 90 2.46 -14.59 -12.06
CA ASP A 90 1.03 -14.75 -12.29
C ASP A 90 0.66 -14.50 -13.74
N SER A 91 0.56 -15.58 -14.52
CA SER A 91 0.06 -15.51 -15.89
C SER A 91 -1.46 -15.30 -16.00
N ASP A 92 -2.22 -15.30 -14.89
CA ASP A 92 -3.70 -15.22 -14.90
C ASP A 92 -4.24 -14.21 -13.86
N ALA A 93 -4.73 -13.05 -14.30
CA ALA A 93 -5.31 -11.95 -13.48
C ALA A 93 -6.35 -12.31 -12.38
N ALA A 94 -6.86 -13.55 -12.32
CA ALA A 94 -7.71 -14.04 -11.23
C ALA A 94 -6.92 -14.53 -10.00
N GLY A 95 -5.59 -14.61 -10.09
CA GLY A 95 -4.67 -15.11 -9.08
C GLY A 95 -3.79 -14.06 -8.42
N MET A 96 -3.86 -12.80 -8.85
CA MET A 96 -2.86 -11.78 -8.50
C MET A 96 -2.79 -11.56 -7.00
N ALA A 97 -1.59 -11.74 -6.45
CA ALA A 97 -1.29 -11.38 -5.09
C ALA A 97 -1.42 -9.87 -4.93
N PHE A 98 -1.02 -9.06 -5.91
CA PHE A 98 -1.19 -7.62 -5.84
C PHE A 98 -2.62 -7.20 -6.14
N THR A 99 -3.12 -6.31 -5.30
CA THR A 99 -4.49 -5.78 -5.40
C THR A 99 -4.51 -4.28 -5.63
N ALA A 100 -3.42 -3.58 -5.29
CA ALA A 100 -3.18 -2.19 -5.66
C ALA A 100 -1.69 -1.85 -5.60
N LEU A 101 -1.26 -0.94 -6.48
CA LEU A 101 0.01 -0.23 -6.42
C LEU A 101 -0.28 1.26 -6.56
N ARG A 102 0.41 2.08 -5.78
CA ARG A 102 0.40 3.53 -5.93
C ARG A 102 1.81 4.06 -5.77
N PHE A 103 2.29 4.81 -6.75
CA PHE A 103 3.55 5.51 -6.69
C PHE A 103 3.26 7.00 -6.56
N GLU A 104 3.96 7.71 -5.69
CA GLU A 104 3.82 9.16 -5.45
C GLU A 104 5.19 9.81 -5.52
N PHE A 105 5.31 10.90 -6.29
CA PHE A 105 6.45 11.80 -6.20
C PHE A 105 6.16 12.88 -5.17
N LEU A 106 7.14 13.24 -4.35
CA LEU A 106 6.99 14.16 -3.23
C LEU A 106 7.86 15.40 -3.38
N ASP A 107 7.30 16.56 -3.02
CA ASP A 107 8.04 17.82 -2.93
C ASP A 107 8.79 17.94 -1.59
N SER A 108 9.54 19.05 -1.40
CA SER A 108 10.32 19.28 -0.18
C SER A 108 9.50 19.46 1.10
N ASP A 109 8.20 19.69 0.97
CA ASP A 109 7.25 19.77 2.07
C ASP A 109 6.51 18.43 2.28
N GLY A 110 6.79 17.40 1.47
CA GLY A 110 6.17 16.07 1.50
C GLY A 110 4.80 16.00 0.79
N ASN A 111 4.45 16.99 -0.03
CA ASN A 111 3.21 16.95 -0.81
C ASN A 111 3.41 16.19 -2.11
N VAL A 112 2.34 15.54 -2.59
CA VAL A 112 2.36 14.84 -3.88
C VAL A 112 2.54 15.84 -5.03
N VAL A 113 3.53 15.59 -5.88
CA VAL A 113 3.77 16.29 -7.15
C VAL A 113 2.97 15.57 -8.23
N GLU A 114 1.79 16.11 -8.54
CA GLU A 114 0.86 15.57 -9.54
C GLU A 114 1.53 15.39 -10.92
N GLN A 115 1.40 14.18 -11.47
CA GLN A 115 1.89 13.82 -12.80
C GLN A 115 0.71 13.73 -13.78
N SER A 116 0.79 14.45 -14.90
CA SER A 116 -0.30 14.46 -15.88
C SER A 116 -0.21 13.33 -16.90
N GLN A 117 0.97 12.75 -17.08
CA GLN A 117 1.24 11.75 -18.12
C GLN A 117 1.52 10.36 -17.56
N ILE A 118 2.15 10.23 -16.40
CA ILE A 118 2.48 8.92 -15.81
C ILE A 118 1.32 8.44 -14.92
N PRO A 119 0.78 7.22 -15.12
CA PRO A 119 -0.26 6.65 -14.29
C PRO A 119 0.33 6.24 -12.93
N MET A 120 0.15 7.13 -11.94
CA MET A 120 0.61 6.93 -10.55
C MET A 120 -0.15 5.85 -9.77
N VAL A 121 -1.25 5.34 -10.35
CA VAL A 121 -2.05 4.23 -9.81
C VAL A 121 -2.39 3.32 -10.99
N PRO A 122 -1.54 2.34 -11.33
CA PRO A 122 -1.87 1.39 -12.38
C PRO A 122 -3.14 0.63 -12.00
N ASP A 123 -4.09 0.56 -12.93
CA ASP A 123 -5.29 -0.24 -12.74
C ASP A 123 -4.93 -1.70 -13.00
N VAL A 124 -4.49 -2.38 -11.93
CA VAL A 124 -4.13 -3.82 -11.93
C VAL A 124 -5.27 -4.72 -12.39
N GLN A 125 -6.52 -4.22 -12.47
CA GLN A 125 -7.66 -4.99 -12.98
C GLN A 125 -7.90 -4.78 -14.47
N THR A 126 -7.10 -3.94 -15.14
CA THR A 126 -7.21 -3.80 -16.59
C THR A 126 -6.73 -5.07 -17.28
N PRO A 127 -7.49 -5.61 -18.25
CA PRO A 127 -7.10 -6.81 -19.00
C PRO A 127 -5.97 -6.55 -20.00
N VAL A 128 -5.17 -5.51 -19.77
CA VAL A 128 -4.12 -4.99 -20.66
C VAL A 128 -2.74 -5.00 -19.99
N ILE A 129 -2.66 -5.44 -18.74
CA ILE A 129 -1.41 -5.84 -18.10
C ILE A 129 -1.22 -7.31 -18.45
N ASP A 130 -0.12 -7.62 -19.13
CA ASP A 130 0.16 -8.98 -19.62
C ASP A 130 1.11 -9.73 -18.70
N GLU A 131 2.04 -9.00 -18.10
CA GLU A 131 2.97 -9.51 -17.10
C GLU A 131 3.01 -8.51 -15.95
N PHE A 132 2.71 -9.02 -14.76
CA PHE A 132 3.02 -8.36 -13.52
C PHE A 132 3.81 -9.42 -12.76
N ASP A 133 5.11 -9.28 -12.78
CA ASP A 133 6.04 -10.07 -12.02
C ASP A 133 6.52 -9.30 -10.81
N PHE A 134 6.93 -10.06 -9.80
CA PHE A 134 7.64 -9.53 -8.65
C PHE A 134 8.78 -10.50 -8.45
N GLU A 135 9.94 -10.14 -8.99
CA GLU A 135 11.11 -11.00 -8.95
C GLU A 135 11.90 -10.68 -7.68
N PHE A 136 11.70 -11.48 -6.64
CA PHE A 136 12.55 -11.41 -5.47
C PHE A 136 13.70 -12.39 -5.66
N ASN A 137 14.74 -11.94 -6.36
CA ASN A 137 15.92 -12.76 -6.57
C ASN A 137 16.93 -12.54 -5.45
N GLN A 138 16.68 -13.16 -4.29
CA GLN A 138 17.69 -13.19 -3.24
C GLN A 138 18.63 -14.37 -3.47
N ASP A 139 19.73 -14.14 -4.18
CA ASP A 139 20.78 -15.14 -4.29
C ASP A 139 21.49 -15.33 -2.93
N LEU A 140 21.15 -16.41 -2.23
CA LEU A 140 21.84 -16.84 -1.02
C LEU A 140 23.10 -17.64 -1.36
N ASP A 141 23.95 -17.14 -2.28
CA ASP A 141 25.09 -17.91 -2.71
C ASP A 141 26.13 -18.01 -1.59
N LEU A 142 26.13 -19.16 -0.92
CA LEU A 142 27.12 -19.55 0.09
C LEU A 142 28.35 -20.18 -0.59
N GLU A 143 28.87 -19.61 -1.69
CA GLU A 143 30.04 -20.19 -2.35
C GLU A 143 31.38 -19.79 -1.71
N GLU A 144 32.23 -20.82 -1.61
CA GLU A 144 33.54 -20.88 -0.96
C GLU A 144 34.60 -20.13 -1.82
N GLY A 145 34.40 -18.84 -2.10
CA GLY A 145 35.19 -18.08 -3.09
C GLY A 145 35.47 -16.60 -2.78
N GLY A 146 34.58 -15.90 -2.08
CA GLY A 146 34.87 -14.59 -1.47
C GLY A 146 34.38 -13.33 -2.20
N GLU A 147 33.51 -13.44 -3.19
CA GLU A 147 32.69 -12.31 -3.66
C GLU A 147 31.23 -12.78 -3.51
N VAL A 148 30.53 -12.19 -2.55
CA VAL A 148 29.08 -12.37 -2.37
C VAL A 148 28.46 -11.36 -3.33
N TYR A 149 27.71 -11.84 -4.31
CA TYR A 149 26.77 -11.03 -5.06
C TYR A 149 25.49 -11.05 -4.21
N ASP A 150 25.19 -9.92 -3.56
CA ASP A 150 23.82 -9.66 -3.10
C ASP A 150 23.11 -9.26 -4.38
N GLU A 151 22.17 -10.06 -4.86
CA GLU A 151 21.29 -9.65 -5.95
C GLU A 151 20.08 -8.89 -5.39
N ASP A 152 19.62 -7.95 -6.20
CA ASP A 152 18.76 -6.83 -5.86
C ASP A 152 17.30 -7.30 -5.68
N LEU A 153 16.48 -6.52 -4.97
CA LEU A 153 15.04 -6.70 -5.07
C LEU A 153 14.59 -5.99 -6.34
N ASP A 154 14.08 -6.72 -7.32
CA ASP A 154 13.58 -6.13 -8.55
C ASP A 154 12.05 -6.21 -8.53
N VAL A 155 11.42 -5.04 -8.58
CA VAL A 155 9.97 -4.91 -8.69
C VAL A 155 9.66 -4.40 -10.09
N GLU A 156 9.64 -5.33 -11.04
CA GLU A 156 9.36 -5.04 -12.44
C GLU A 156 7.84 -4.93 -12.68
N PHE A 157 7.42 -3.97 -13.50
CA PHE A 157 6.04 -3.80 -13.94
C PHE A 157 5.97 -3.53 -15.44
N ASP A 158 5.57 -4.55 -16.19
CA ASP A 158 5.39 -4.43 -17.64
C ASP A 158 3.92 -4.20 -18.03
N PHE A 159 3.63 -3.05 -18.64
CA PHE A 159 2.27 -2.72 -19.07
C PHE A 159 2.20 -2.23 -20.53
N VAL A 160 1.35 -2.86 -21.32
CA VAL A 160 1.24 -2.55 -22.76
C VAL A 160 -0.08 -1.85 -23.07
N GLU A 161 -0.05 -0.54 -23.29
CA GLU A 161 -1.25 0.18 -23.70
C GLU A 161 -1.55 -0.02 -25.21
N ASN A 162 -2.54 -0.87 -25.53
CA ASN A 162 -3.06 -1.10 -26.89
C ASN A 162 -2.20 -1.99 -27.82
N GLY A 163 -1.72 -3.14 -27.35
CA GLY A 163 -1.02 -4.14 -28.17
C GLY A 163 -1.42 -5.58 -27.86
N THR A 164 -0.87 -6.53 -28.62
CA THR A 164 -0.74 -7.93 -28.18
C THR A 164 0.74 -8.16 -27.88
N LEU A 165 1.09 -8.55 -26.67
CA LEU A 165 2.44 -8.99 -26.39
C LEU A 165 2.67 -10.32 -27.08
N ASP A 166 3.58 -10.31 -28.02
CA ASP A 166 4.26 -11.51 -28.47
C ASP A 166 5.70 -11.06 -28.64
N TRP A 167 6.42 -10.93 -27.51
CA TRP A 167 7.85 -10.58 -27.36
C TRP A 167 8.37 -9.44 -28.26
N TRP A 168 8.79 -8.33 -27.64
CA TRP A 168 9.47 -7.16 -28.22
C TRP A 168 9.88 -7.29 -29.70
N PRO A 169 9.43 -6.37 -30.60
CA PRO A 169 8.66 -5.14 -30.38
C PRO A 169 7.16 -5.31 -30.54
N CYS A 170 6.38 -4.44 -29.87
CA CYS A 170 4.94 -4.42 -30.07
C CYS A 170 4.60 -4.03 -31.52
N GLU A 171 3.91 -4.91 -32.25
CA GLU A 171 3.59 -4.68 -33.67
C GLU A 171 2.38 -3.74 -33.80
N PRO A 172 2.48 -2.65 -34.58
CA PRO A 172 1.35 -1.74 -34.78
C PRO A 172 0.20 -2.48 -35.48
N VAL A 173 -1.01 -2.42 -34.89
CA VAL A 173 -2.22 -3.06 -35.43
C VAL A 173 -2.55 -2.55 -36.85
N SER A 174 -2.15 -1.32 -37.16
CA SER A 174 -2.07 -0.81 -38.53
C SER A 174 -1.08 0.36 -38.63
N PRO A 175 -0.64 0.76 -39.84
CA PRO A 175 0.22 1.93 -40.06
C PRO A 175 -0.36 3.28 -39.58
N MET A 176 -1.62 3.31 -39.13
CA MET A 176 -2.30 4.49 -38.61
C MET A 176 -2.61 4.41 -37.10
N GLN A 177 -2.23 3.32 -36.44
CA GLN A 177 -2.40 3.13 -35.01
C GLN A 177 -1.05 2.74 -34.43
N PRO A 178 -0.28 3.70 -33.89
CA PRO A 178 0.94 3.36 -33.19
C PRO A 178 0.61 2.44 -32.03
N CYS A 179 1.55 1.54 -31.73
CA CYS A 179 1.53 0.80 -30.49
C CYS A 179 2.41 1.54 -29.48
N THR A 180 1.94 1.66 -28.25
CA THR A 180 2.69 2.24 -27.15
C THR A 180 2.97 1.15 -26.13
N PHE A 181 4.25 0.98 -25.80
CA PHE A 181 4.72 0.10 -24.75
C PHE A 181 5.19 0.96 -23.58
N HIS A 182 4.89 0.52 -22.36
CA HIS A 182 5.33 1.15 -21.13
C HIS A 182 5.91 0.08 -20.19
N ALA A 183 7.18 0.22 -19.85
CA ALA A 183 7.77 -0.51 -18.74
C ALA A 183 7.97 0.46 -17.57
N LEU A 184 7.62 0.01 -16.39
CA LEU A 184 7.86 0.66 -15.11
C LEU A 184 8.62 -0.36 -14.30
N ASP A 185 9.89 -0.14 -14.06
CA ASP A 185 10.71 -1.07 -13.30
C ASP A 185 11.23 -0.34 -12.06
N PHE A 186 11.25 -1.05 -10.93
CA PHE A 186 11.62 -0.50 -9.63
C PHE A 186 12.55 -1.47 -8.92
N ASP A 187 13.83 -1.22 -9.10
CA ASP A 187 14.91 -1.97 -8.48
C ASP A 187 15.24 -1.37 -7.12
N ILE A 188 15.47 -2.21 -6.13
CA ILE A 188 16.06 -1.86 -4.85
C ILE A 188 17.33 -2.69 -4.67
N ASP A 189 18.46 -2.04 -4.91
CA ASP A 189 19.79 -2.58 -4.65
C ASP A 189 20.09 -2.53 -3.14
N THR A 190 20.50 -3.68 -2.61
CA THR A 190 20.92 -3.82 -1.21
C THR A 190 22.42 -3.99 -1.10
N ASP A 191 23.15 -2.95 -1.50
CA ASP A 191 24.60 -2.92 -1.54
C ASP A 191 25.24 -3.37 -0.20
N ARG A 192 25.90 -4.54 -0.19
CA ARG A 192 26.84 -5.06 0.83
C ARG A 192 26.27 -5.44 2.21
N GLY A 193 25.36 -6.41 2.27
CA GLY A 193 24.97 -7.05 3.53
C GLY A 193 24.16 -6.13 4.45
N ASP A 194 23.45 -5.20 3.84
CA ASP A 194 22.30 -4.56 4.47
C ASP A 194 21.22 -5.62 4.73
N ALA A 195 20.27 -5.28 5.60
CA ALA A 195 19.28 -6.25 6.03
C ALA A 195 18.24 -6.46 4.91
N PRO A 196 17.72 -7.68 4.73
CA PRO A 196 16.86 -7.99 3.57
C PRO A 196 15.51 -7.28 3.67
N LEU A 197 14.92 -6.91 2.54
CA LEU A 197 13.62 -6.23 2.49
C LEU A 197 12.47 -7.11 2.98
N PHE A 198 12.62 -8.43 2.78
CA PHE A 198 11.72 -9.45 3.28
C PHE A 198 12.53 -10.50 4.03
N THR A 199 11.89 -11.11 5.03
CA THR A 199 12.36 -12.34 5.65
C THR A 199 11.38 -13.45 5.31
N HIS A 200 11.77 -14.71 5.48
CA HIS A 200 10.85 -15.82 5.30
C HIS A 200 11.01 -16.84 6.43
N ASP A 201 9.91 -17.51 6.77
CA ASP A 201 9.91 -18.62 7.73
C ASP A 201 9.94 -20.01 7.04
N GLY A 202 10.17 -20.02 5.72
CA GLY A 202 10.08 -21.19 4.84
C GLY A 202 8.68 -21.48 4.32
N THR A 203 7.66 -20.71 4.72
CA THR A 203 6.29 -20.84 4.21
C THR A 203 5.65 -19.52 3.81
N ARG A 204 6.13 -18.40 4.36
CA ARG A 204 5.61 -17.06 4.08
C ARG A 204 6.74 -16.05 4.02
N LEU A 205 6.55 -15.05 3.17
CA LEU A 205 7.33 -13.82 3.19
C LEU A 205 6.78 -12.89 4.26
N GLU A 206 7.67 -12.28 5.02
CA GLU A 206 7.39 -11.27 6.03
C GLU A 206 8.30 -10.07 5.75
N PRO A 207 7.76 -8.99 5.18
CA PRO A 207 8.47 -7.72 5.02
C PRO A 207 9.18 -7.30 6.30
N VAL A 208 10.38 -6.77 6.18
CA VAL A 208 11.12 -6.24 7.31
C VAL A 208 10.81 -4.75 7.44
N THR A 209 10.36 -4.36 8.63
CA THR A 209 10.13 -2.95 8.92
C THR A 209 11.45 -2.22 9.12
N TYR A 210 11.71 -1.23 8.27
CA TYR A 210 12.83 -0.32 8.35
C TYR A 210 12.35 1.08 8.70
N LEU A 211 12.81 1.58 9.84
CA LEU A 211 12.59 2.97 10.27
C LEU A 211 13.95 3.65 10.45
N GLY A 212 14.42 4.34 9.42
CA GLY A 212 15.68 5.08 9.42
C GLY A 212 16.49 4.87 8.14
N THR A 213 17.69 5.46 8.09
CA THR A 213 18.57 5.37 6.92
C THR A 213 19.17 3.97 6.80
N ALA A 214 18.39 3.00 6.32
CA ALA A 214 18.96 1.91 5.56
C ALA A 214 19.59 2.53 4.30
N ASN A 215 20.76 2.07 3.88
CA ASN A 215 21.40 2.62 2.68
C ASN A 215 20.97 1.79 1.48
N PHE A 216 19.66 1.54 1.35
CA PHE A 216 19.18 0.93 0.11
C PHE A 216 19.20 2.01 -0.96
N GLU A 217 19.86 1.68 -2.06
CA GLU A 217 19.81 2.48 -3.27
C GLU A 217 18.73 1.85 -4.14
N GLY A 218 17.81 2.65 -4.65
CA GLY A 218 16.78 2.17 -5.57
C GLY A 218 16.92 2.84 -6.92
N ASN A 219 16.51 2.15 -7.98
CA ASN A 219 16.27 2.72 -9.29
C ASN A 219 14.78 2.65 -9.59
N PHE A 220 14.20 3.74 -10.06
CA PHE A 220 12.94 3.68 -10.80
C PHE A 220 13.25 3.96 -12.24
N TYR A 221 12.99 2.96 -13.06
CA TYR A 221 13.17 2.97 -14.48
C TYR A 221 11.80 3.10 -15.12
N TYR A 222 11.55 4.22 -15.79
CA TYR A 222 10.38 4.35 -16.65
C TYR A 222 10.81 4.39 -18.10
N TRP A 223 10.28 3.45 -18.87
CA TRP A 223 10.57 3.33 -20.27
C TRP A 223 9.28 3.33 -21.09
N GLN A 224 9.23 4.24 -22.06
CA GLN A 224 8.16 4.31 -23.04
C GLN A 224 8.74 4.09 -24.43
N GLU A 225 8.13 3.18 -25.20
CA GLU A 225 8.41 3.00 -26.62
C GLU A 225 7.13 3.23 -27.43
N VAL A 226 7.19 4.12 -28.42
CA VAL A 226 6.10 4.34 -29.38
C VAL A 226 6.53 3.86 -30.77
N ASN A 227 5.88 2.82 -31.26
CA ASN A 227 6.15 2.25 -32.59
C ASN A 227 5.20 2.83 -33.65
N TYR A 228 5.74 3.64 -34.56
CA TYR A 228 4.99 4.22 -35.69
C TYR A 228 5.05 3.38 -36.98
N GLY A 229 5.72 2.23 -36.96
CA GLY A 229 5.93 1.35 -38.12
C GLY A 229 7.02 1.79 -39.10
N GLU A 230 7.46 3.06 -39.05
CA GLU A 230 8.61 3.58 -39.82
C GLU A 230 9.82 3.96 -38.93
N GLY A 231 9.66 3.85 -37.60
CA GLY A 231 10.64 4.21 -36.58
C GLY A 231 10.04 4.06 -35.17
N TYR A 232 10.89 4.26 -34.16
CA TYR A 232 10.54 4.23 -32.75
C TYR A 232 10.92 5.57 -32.12
N ASP A 233 10.02 6.10 -31.31
CA ASP A 233 10.36 7.15 -30.35
C ASP A 233 10.44 6.46 -28.98
N TYR A 234 11.48 6.77 -28.21
CA TYR A 234 11.59 6.26 -26.84
C TYR A 234 11.95 7.37 -25.85
N ALA A 235 11.40 7.25 -24.64
CA ALA A 235 11.77 8.01 -23.47
C ALA A 235 12.21 7.05 -22.38
N GLU A 236 13.30 7.40 -21.71
CA GLU A 236 13.88 6.66 -20.60
C GLU A 236 14.10 7.64 -19.44
N ILE A 237 13.61 7.26 -18.27
CA ILE A 237 13.77 8.01 -17.04
C ILE A 237 14.32 7.08 -15.99
N ASP A 238 15.51 7.38 -15.48
CA ASP A 238 16.05 6.70 -14.32
C ASP A 238 16.07 7.67 -13.16
N LEU A 239 15.46 7.26 -12.06
CA LEU A 239 15.50 7.99 -10.81
C LEU A 239 16.23 7.13 -9.79
N TYR A 240 17.34 7.66 -9.27
CA TYR A 240 18.10 7.01 -8.21
C TYR A 240 17.64 7.54 -6.87
N PHE A 241 17.35 6.65 -5.93
CA PHE A 241 16.82 7.01 -4.62
C PHE A 241 17.61 6.41 -3.46
N ASP A 242 17.57 7.11 -2.31
CA ASP A 242 17.86 6.49 -1.01
C ASP A 242 16.55 6.14 -0.32
N ILE A 243 16.38 4.89 0.10
CA ILE A 243 15.19 4.48 0.88
C ILE A 243 15.46 4.72 2.37
N HIS A 244 14.58 5.48 3.01
CA HIS A 244 14.70 5.79 4.44
C HIS A 244 13.66 5.08 5.31
N SER A 245 12.65 4.46 4.71
CA SER A 245 11.71 3.65 5.48
C SER A 245 10.91 2.69 4.63
N ILE A 246 10.65 1.52 5.23
CA ILE A 246 9.76 0.49 4.73
C ILE A 246 8.89 0.05 5.91
N TYR A 247 7.57 0.16 5.80
CA TYR A 247 6.68 -0.15 6.91
C TYR A 247 5.32 -0.64 6.45
N PHE A 248 4.62 -1.36 7.33
CA PHE A 248 3.21 -1.73 7.09
C PHE A 248 2.29 -0.62 7.51
N ASP A 249 1.25 -0.39 6.72
CA ASP A 249 0.22 0.62 6.98
C ASP A 249 -1.11 0.08 6.46
N ALA A 250 -1.73 -0.78 7.27
CA ALA A 250 -2.87 -1.59 6.88
C ALA A 250 -4.09 -0.76 6.47
N ASP A 251 -4.23 0.44 7.00
CA ASP A 251 -5.34 1.36 6.75
C ASP A 251 -4.96 2.59 5.92
N LEU A 252 -3.69 2.68 5.49
CA LEU A 252 -3.16 3.73 4.61
C LEU A 252 -3.30 5.12 5.20
N ASP A 253 -3.13 5.20 6.51
CA ASP A 253 -3.28 6.42 7.25
C ASP A 253 -1.98 7.26 7.20
N GLY A 254 -0.84 6.62 6.90
CA GLY A 254 0.48 7.25 6.81
C GLY A 254 1.34 7.01 8.05
N VAL A 255 0.89 6.17 8.98
CA VAL A 255 1.63 5.73 10.16
C VAL A 255 1.79 4.22 10.13
N ALA A 256 3.00 3.76 10.42
CA ALA A 256 3.28 2.34 10.45
C ALA A 256 2.41 1.61 11.50
N ASP A 257 1.85 0.44 11.17
CA ASP A 257 1.00 -0.40 12.05
C ASP A 257 1.62 -0.64 13.44
N GLU A 258 2.95 -0.75 13.52
CA GLU A 258 3.65 -0.95 14.79
C GLU A 258 3.75 0.32 15.67
N LEU A 259 3.60 1.49 15.05
CA LEU A 259 3.53 2.81 15.69
C LEU A 259 2.08 3.31 15.82
N ASP A 260 1.18 2.77 15.01
CA ASP A 260 -0.22 3.12 15.00
C ASP A 260 -0.94 2.54 16.22
N SER A 261 -1.69 3.41 16.88
CA SER A 261 -2.50 3.05 18.03
C SER A 261 -3.93 2.66 17.65
N CYS A 262 -4.30 2.76 16.38
CA CYS A 262 -5.66 2.61 15.87
C CYS A 262 -5.73 1.73 14.62
N ASP A 263 -5.84 0.41 14.78
CA ASP A 263 -5.90 -0.64 13.73
C ASP A 263 -6.73 -0.36 12.44
N ALA A 264 -7.62 0.64 12.43
CA ALA A 264 -8.33 1.13 11.25
C ALA A 264 -8.78 2.59 11.48
N SER A 265 -7.92 3.54 11.14
CA SER A 265 -8.13 4.97 11.13
C SER A 265 -9.21 5.37 10.12
N VAL A 266 -10.18 6.16 10.59
CA VAL A 266 -11.18 6.76 9.69
C VAL A 266 -10.55 7.97 9.00
N THR A 267 -10.00 7.82 7.81
CA THR A 267 -9.33 8.93 7.10
C THR A 267 -10.32 9.85 6.34
N GLY A 268 -9.95 11.13 6.24
CA GLY A 268 -10.64 12.14 5.43
C GLY A 268 -11.93 12.72 6.02
N GLY A 269 -12.42 13.77 5.37
CA GLY A 269 -13.68 14.45 5.72
C GLY A 269 -13.61 15.26 7.02
N THR A 270 -14.75 15.33 7.72
CA THR A 270 -14.90 16.09 8.96
C THR A 270 -15.37 15.18 10.09
N VAL A 271 -15.05 15.58 11.33
CA VAL A 271 -15.43 14.81 12.52
C VAL A 271 -16.94 14.89 12.72
N THR A 272 -17.59 13.72 12.74
CA THR A 272 -19.04 13.59 12.93
C THR A 272 -19.38 12.83 14.20
N PHE A 273 -20.49 13.21 14.84
CA PHE A 273 -21.05 12.54 16.01
C PHE A 273 -22.49 12.12 15.69
N GLY A 274 -22.67 10.90 15.19
CA GLY A 274 -23.94 10.45 14.61
C GLY A 274 -24.28 11.27 13.36
N GLU A 275 -25.42 11.95 13.35
CA GLU A 275 -25.83 12.82 12.23
C GLU A 275 -25.25 14.25 12.29
N TYR A 276 -24.44 14.57 13.31
CA TYR A 276 -23.91 15.91 13.54
C TYR A 276 -22.48 16.02 13.03
N ASP A 277 -22.30 16.71 11.91
CA ASP A 277 -21.00 17.15 11.41
C ASP A 277 -20.50 18.35 12.23
N SER A 278 -19.27 18.25 12.75
CA SER A 278 -18.62 19.34 13.48
C SER A 278 -18.08 20.43 12.54
N GLY A 279 -17.77 20.09 11.29
CA GLY A 279 -17.02 20.95 10.36
C GLY A 279 -15.54 21.10 10.70
N VAL A 280 -15.03 20.39 11.71
CA VAL A 280 -13.61 20.26 12.01
C VAL A 280 -13.06 19.13 11.16
N GLU A 281 -11.97 19.39 10.44
CA GLU A 281 -11.29 18.42 9.60
C GLU A 281 -10.82 17.21 10.41
N ASN A 282 -11.01 16.01 9.88
CA ASN A 282 -10.61 14.78 10.55
C ASN A 282 -9.13 14.47 10.29
N VAL A 283 -8.26 15.32 10.83
CA VAL A 283 -6.81 15.22 10.64
C VAL A 283 -6.20 14.07 11.43
N MET A 284 -5.09 13.55 10.92
CA MET A 284 -4.26 12.55 11.58
C MET A 284 -3.49 13.13 12.77
N ALA A 285 -3.44 12.40 13.88
CA ALA A 285 -2.51 12.70 14.97
C ALA A 285 -1.18 11.96 14.77
N SER A 286 -0.13 12.34 15.50
CA SER A 286 1.20 11.75 15.38
C SER A 286 1.31 10.28 15.84
N ASN A 287 0.20 9.64 16.19
CA ASN A 287 0.11 8.28 16.67
C ASN A 287 -0.76 7.39 15.77
N GLY A 288 -0.96 7.79 14.50
CA GLY A 288 -1.77 7.12 13.48
C GLY A 288 -3.24 7.51 13.56
N CYS A 289 -3.84 7.37 14.74
CA CYS A 289 -5.23 7.71 14.97
C CYS A 289 -5.66 9.10 14.43
N THR A 290 -6.79 9.15 13.72
CA THR A 290 -7.44 10.43 13.41
C THR A 290 -8.14 11.02 14.65
N VAL A 291 -8.59 12.28 14.52
CA VAL A 291 -9.44 12.90 15.53
C VAL A 291 -10.68 12.05 15.83
N MET A 292 -11.29 11.44 14.82
CA MET A 292 -12.46 10.57 14.97
C MET A 292 -12.13 9.32 15.77
N ASP A 293 -11.00 8.67 15.49
CA ASP A 293 -10.61 7.41 16.15
C ASP A 293 -10.35 7.63 17.63
N SER A 294 -9.78 8.78 17.97
CA SER A 294 -9.63 9.22 19.36
C SER A 294 -10.97 9.29 20.12
N TYR A 295 -12.07 9.65 19.43
CA TYR A 295 -13.42 9.63 20.00
C TYR A 295 -14.02 8.22 20.03
N LEU A 296 -13.81 7.40 19.00
CA LEU A 296 -14.30 6.02 18.96
C LEU A 296 -13.67 5.16 20.07
N ALA A 297 -12.39 5.39 20.37
CA ALA A 297 -11.68 4.74 21.48
C ALA A 297 -12.36 4.99 22.85
N CYS A 298 -13.09 6.10 23.01
CA CYS A 298 -13.81 6.39 24.25
C CYS A 298 -15.11 5.59 24.42
N ASP A 299 -15.75 5.14 23.33
CA ASP A 299 -17.04 4.44 23.40
C ASP A 299 -16.88 3.03 23.99
N ALA A 300 -15.68 2.47 23.93
CA ALA A 300 -15.36 1.11 24.38
C ALA A 300 -15.49 0.85 25.91
N GLY A 301 -15.73 1.87 26.76
CA GLY A 301 -15.70 1.63 28.22
C GLY A 301 -16.40 2.61 29.15
N GLY A 302 -17.06 3.67 28.65
CA GLY A 302 -17.61 4.73 29.49
C GLY A 302 -19.11 4.62 29.75
N GLN A 303 -19.54 4.51 31.03
CA GLN A 303 -20.94 4.81 31.36
C GLN A 303 -21.20 6.31 31.23
N SER A 304 -22.05 6.70 30.28
CA SER A 304 -22.57 8.07 30.20
C SER A 304 -23.23 8.46 31.52
N MET A 305 -22.68 9.47 32.19
CA MET A 305 -23.33 10.07 33.34
C MET A 305 -24.43 11.00 32.84
N TYR A 306 -25.68 10.55 32.93
CA TYR A 306 -26.89 11.36 32.68
C TYR A 306 -27.18 11.71 31.21
N GLY A 307 -26.83 10.83 30.26
CA GLY A 307 -27.26 10.96 28.87
C GLY A 307 -26.60 12.11 28.11
N GLY A 308 -25.41 12.52 28.56
CA GLY A 308 -24.49 13.40 27.85
C GLY A 308 -23.16 12.70 27.55
N PRO A 309 -22.18 13.44 27.02
CA PRO A 309 -20.87 12.87 26.72
C PRO A 309 -20.18 12.34 27.98
N THR A 310 -19.47 11.24 27.84
CA THR A 310 -18.62 10.62 28.85
C THR A 310 -17.44 11.54 29.21
N TYR A 311 -16.81 11.29 30.36
CA TYR A 311 -15.61 12.04 30.72
C TYR A 311 -14.48 11.86 29.70
N CYS A 312 -14.36 10.65 29.11
CA CYS A 312 -13.37 10.34 28.10
C CYS A 312 -13.54 11.24 26.87
N GLU A 313 -14.71 11.25 26.24
CA GLU A 313 -14.98 12.07 25.04
C GLU A 313 -14.77 13.56 25.31
N MET A 314 -15.09 14.03 26.53
CA MET A 314 -14.86 15.42 26.91
C MET A 314 -13.38 15.79 27.06
N GLN A 315 -12.49 14.82 27.29
CA GLN A 315 -11.04 15.00 27.38
C GLN A 315 -10.34 14.87 26.03
N VAL A 316 -10.88 14.11 25.07
CA VAL A 316 -10.26 13.88 23.74
C VAL A 316 -9.86 15.20 23.06
N ALA A 317 -10.79 16.13 22.86
CA ALA A 317 -10.49 17.43 22.24
C ALA A 317 -9.36 18.20 22.96
N TYR A 318 -9.27 18.10 24.29
CA TYR A 318 -8.20 18.77 25.03
C TYR A 318 -6.85 18.07 24.90
N SER A 319 -6.82 16.74 24.76
CA SER A 319 -5.58 16.04 24.44
C SER A 319 -5.11 16.47 23.06
N LEU A 320 -5.96 16.35 22.04
CA LEU A 320 -5.65 16.74 20.66
C LEU A 320 -5.11 18.18 20.56
N TYR A 321 -5.70 19.13 21.30
CA TYR A 321 -5.18 20.49 21.35
C TYR A 321 -3.82 20.62 22.05
N ARG A 322 -3.60 19.88 23.13
CA ARG A 322 -2.32 19.89 23.84
C ARG A 322 -1.22 19.26 22.99
N ASP A 323 -1.59 18.25 22.21
CA ASP A 323 -0.69 17.48 21.35
C ASP A 323 -0.46 18.22 20.01
N GLY A 324 -1.22 19.29 19.74
CA GLY A 324 -1.05 20.18 18.60
C GLY A 324 -1.82 19.77 17.35
N THR A 325 -2.56 18.67 17.40
CA THR A 325 -3.35 18.10 16.30
C THR A 325 -4.49 19.02 15.86
N VAL A 326 -5.15 19.70 16.81
CA VAL A 326 -6.26 20.63 16.52
C VAL A 326 -6.03 21.95 17.24
N ASP A 327 -6.63 23.03 16.73
CA ASP A 327 -6.52 24.33 17.39
C ASP A 327 -7.58 24.51 18.50
N TYR A 328 -7.46 25.59 19.27
CA TYR A 328 -8.39 25.84 20.37
C TYR A 328 -9.81 26.19 19.90
N SER A 329 -9.96 26.68 18.65
CA SER A 329 -11.26 26.93 18.05
C SER A 329 -11.96 25.61 17.69
N ASP A 330 -11.21 24.63 17.15
CA ASP A 330 -11.67 23.28 16.86
C ASP A 330 -12.17 22.58 18.12
N VAL A 331 -11.45 22.71 19.24
CA VAL A 331 -11.89 22.18 20.55
C VAL A 331 -13.30 22.65 20.91
N ARG A 332 -13.62 23.92 20.66
CA ARG A 332 -14.95 24.46 20.97
C ARG A 332 -16.01 23.91 20.03
N THR A 333 -15.66 23.76 18.75
CA THR A 333 -16.54 23.24 17.71
C THR A 333 -16.85 21.76 17.95
N LEU A 334 -15.83 20.92 18.14
CA LEU A 334 -15.94 19.49 18.46
C LEU A 334 -16.83 19.27 19.70
N ARG A 335 -16.56 19.98 20.80
CA ARG A 335 -17.37 19.87 22.02
C ARG A 335 -18.82 20.29 21.79
N THR A 336 -19.06 21.34 21.01
CA THR A 336 -20.42 21.82 20.72
C THR A 336 -21.19 20.80 19.88
N ALA A 337 -20.56 20.24 18.85
CA ALA A 337 -21.15 19.20 18.01
C ALA A 337 -21.48 17.95 18.84
N LEU A 338 -20.53 17.47 19.65
CA LEU A 338 -20.72 16.34 20.56
C LEU A 338 -21.90 16.53 21.52
N TYR A 339 -21.99 17.70 22.18
CA TYR A 339 -23.14 17.99 23.06
C TYR A 339 -24.47 18.03 22.31
N ASN A 340 -24.50 18.53 21.07
CA ASN A 340 -25.71 18.56 20.25
C ASN A 340 -26.16 17.15 19.86
N ALA A 341 -25.20 16.28 19.50
CA ALA A 341 -25.47 14.88 19.17
C ALA A 341 -26.07 14.09 20.35
N TYR A 342 -25.58 14.31 21.58
CA TYR A 342 -26.18 13.71 22.77
C TYR A 342 -27.57 14.27 23.10
N ARG A 343 -27.78 15.58 22.88
CA ARG A 343 -29.08 16.24 23.14
C ARG A 343 -30.16 15.83 22.16
N SER A 344 -29.80 15.58 20.90
CA SER A 344 -30.73 15.09 19.88
C SER A 344 -31.07 13.60 20.09
N GLY A 345 -30.21 12.87 20.79
CA GLY A 345 -30.32 11.43 20.95
C GLY A 345 -29.68 10.64 19.80
N ALA A 346 -28.88 11.28 18.95
CA ALA A 346 -28.15 10.62 17.87
C ALA A 346 -27.05 9.67 18.39
N MET A 347 -26.54 9.91 19.61
CA MET A 347 -25.51 9.12 20.28
C MET A 347 -26.08 8.22 21.40
N ARG A 348 -27.35 7.79 21.30
CA ARG A 348 -28.03 7.00 22.35
C ARG A 348 -28.37 5.58 21.96
#